data_AF-A0A7C5ZUD6-F1
#
_entry.id   AF-A0A7C5ZUD6-F1
#
_cell.length_a   1.000
_cell.length_b   1.000
_cell.length_c   1.000
_cell.angle_alpha   90.00
_cell.angle_beta   90.00
_cell.angle_gamma   90.00
#
_symmetry.space_group_name_H-M   'P 1'
#
loop_
_entity.id
_entity.type
_entity.pdbx_description
1 polymer ?
#
loop_
_entity_poly.entity_id
_entity_poly.type
_entity_poly.pdbx_seq_one_letter_code
_entity_poly.pdbx_strand_id
1 'polypeptide(L)'
;MKRKLPKELEKASESIKADSIKPTNERIHQTRKYKVITPLFGGGIVARENDPSKLIRETSVRGQLRFWWRAMRSTGSLKDIYERENFIFGSGGNKAAQSKVSIAVKITSQGQSEDIFRIENRRLKPINEWSKIAYAAFALQPTTEELKTGGNVPLRKVRVGVE
;
A
#
# COMPACT_ATOMS: atom_id res chain seq x y z
N MET A 1 -12.31 -23.14 12.47
CA MET A 1 -11.28 -22.61 13.40
C MET A 1 -11.33 -21.08 13.35
N LYS A 2 -11.96 -20.42 14.34
CA LYS A 2 -12.06 -18.95 14.37
C LYS A 2 -10.71 -18.38 14.85
N ARG A 3 -9.94 -17.76 13.96
CA ARG A 3 -8.74 -17.00 14.36
C ARG A 3 -9.21 -15.82 15.21
N LYS A 4 -8.90 -15.85 16.51
CA LYS A 4 -9.10 -14.70 17.40
C LYS A 4 -8.04 -13.65 17.09
N LEU A 5 -8.42 -12.37 17.13
CA LEU A 5 -7.44 -11.30 16.99
C LEU A 5 -6.48 -11.33 18.20
N PRO A 6 -5.21 -10.96 18.02
CA PRO A 6 -4.31 -10.70 19.13
C PRO A 6 -4.96 -9.71 20.11
N LYS A 7 -4.89 -9.99 21.43
CA LYS A 7 -5.55 -9.20 22.49
C LYS A 7 -5.22 -7.70 22.45
N GLU A 8 -4.04 -7.36 21.93
CA GLU A 8 -3.57 -5.98 21.72
C GLU A 8 -4.40 -5.25 20.64
N LEU A 9 -4.76 -5.95 19.57
CA LEU A 9 -5.59 -5.42 18.49
C LEU A 9 -7.08 -5.42 18.86
N GLU A 10 -7.54 -6.35 19.71
CA GLU A 10 -8.89 -6.31 20.27
C GLU A 10 -9.10 -5.05 21.11
N LYS A 11 -8.15 -4.72 22.01
CA LYS A 11 -8.16 -3.47 22.79
C LYS A 11 -8.14 -2.22 21.90
N ALA A 12 -7.33 -2.22 20.84
CA ALA A 12 -7.30 -1.11 19.88
C ALA A 12 -8.65 -0.97 19.15
N SER A 13 -9.31 -2.07 18.79
CA SER A 13 -10.63 -2.04 18.15
C SER A 13 -11.74 -1.56 19.08
N GLU A 14 -11.70 -1.93 20.36
CA GLU A 14 -12.66 -1.46 21.37
C GLU A 14 -12.51 0.02 21.69
N SER A 15 -11.30 0.57 21.55
CA SER A 15 -11.05 2.02 21.66
C SER A 15 -11.51 2.81 20.43
N ILE A 16 -11.77 2.14 19.31
CA ILE A 16 -12.41 2.72 18.12
C ILE A 16 -13.91 2.45 18.23
N LYS A 17 -14.54 2.92 19.31
CA LYS A 17 -15.97 3.20 19.22
C LYS A 17 -16.08 4.38 18.26
N ALA A 18 -16.82 4.18 17.17
CA ALA A 18 -17.22 5.28 16.32
C ALA A 18 -18.11 6.19 17.17
N ASP A 19 -17.48 7.11 17.90
CA ASP A 19 -18.18 8.21 18.53
C ASP A 19 -19.07 8.80 17.46
N SER A 20 -20.36 8.90 17.75
CA SER A 20 -21.35 9.43 16.83
C SER A 20 -21.00 10.88 16.53
N ILE A 21 -20.17 11.09 15.49
CA ILE A 21 -19.75 12.41 15.06
C ILE A 21 -21.00 13.07 14.49
N LYS A 22 -21.59 13.98 15.27
CA LYS A 22 -22.63 14.88 14.76
C LYS A 22 -22.02 15.62 13.56
N PRO A 23 -22.73 15.73 12.42
CA PRO A 23 -22.20 16.43 11.25
C PRO A 23 -22.13 17.93 11.55
N THR A 24 -21.02 18.37 12.13
CA THR A 24 -20.60 19.76 12.10
C THR A 24 -20.06 20.04 10.70
N ASN A 25 -20.30 21.24 10.17
CA ASN A 25 -19.74 21.69 8.88
C ASN A 25 -18.21 21.90 8.90
N GLU A 26 -17.57 21.33 9.92
CA GLU A 26 -16.16 21.47 10.28
C GLU A 26 -15.40 20.23 9.80
N ARG A 27 -14.21 20.42 9.24
CA ARG A 27 -13.41 19.30 8.76
C ARG A 27 -12.90 18.48 9.94
N ILE A 28 -13.22 17.18 9.93
CA ILE A 28 -12.66 16.24 10.89
C ILE A 28 -11.22 15.91 10.45
N HIS A 29 -10.25 16.22 11.32
CA HIS A 29 -8.84 15.92 11.08
C HIS A 29 -8.40 14.71 11.90
N GLN A 30 -7.83 13.70 11.23
CA GLN A 30 -7.33 12.49 11.88
C GLN A 30 -5.91 12.18 11.39
N THR A 31 -4.95 12.18 12.31
CA THR A 31 -3.56 11.80 12.04
C THR A 31 -3.25 10.45 12.65
N ARG A 32 -2.54 9.60 11.91
CA ARG A 32 -2.12 8.25 12.34
C ARG A 32 -0.70 7.99 11.82
N LYS A 33 0.09 7.27 12.61
CA LYS A 33 1.43 6.80 12.22
C LYS A 33 1.36 5.30 11.94
N TYR A 34 1.99 4.85 10.87
CA TYR A 34 2.04 3.46 10.46
C TYR A 34 3.49 3.03 10.24
N LYS A 35 3.72 1.73 10.33
CA LYS A 35 4.99 1.10 9.96
C LYS A 35 4.68 -0.05 9.03
N VAL A 36 5.35 -0.10 7.89
CA VAL A 36 5.16 -1.21 6.95
C VAL A 36 5.89 -2.43 7.49
N ILE A 37 5.13 -3.51 7.73
CA ILE A 37 5.66 -4.78 8.24
C ILE A 37 6.35 -5.57 7.13
N THR A 38 5.82 -5.48 5.90
CA THR A 38 6.40 -6.09 4.73
C THR A 38 7.36 -5.14 4.02
N PRO A 39 8.43 -5.65 3.40
CA PRO A 39 9.27 -4.88 2.50
C PRO A 39 8.43 -4.19 1.41
N LEU A 40 8.76 -2.93 1.11
CA LEU A 40 8.11 -2.15 0.08
C LEU A 40 8.70 -2.54 -1.29
N PHE A 41 7.83 -3.07 -2.15
CA PHE A 41 8.15 -3.46 -3.53
C PHE A 41 7.72 -2.36 -4.50
N GLY A 42 8.67 -1.60 -5.02
CA GLY A 42 8.38 -0.53 -5.98
C GLY A 42 7.46 0.59 -5.43
N GLY A 43 6.73 1.25 -6.32
CA GLY A 43 5.83 2.37 -5.98
C GLY A 43 6.21 3.70 -6.64
N GLY A 44 7.31 3.71 -7.39
CA GLY A 44 7.73 4.83 -8.22
C GLY A 44 6.96 4.96 -9.53
N ILE A 45 7.38 5.96 -10.32
CA ILE A 45 6.84 6.19 -11.68
C ILE A 45 7.29 5.03 -12.60
N VAL A 46 8.51 4.54 -12.39
CA VAL A 46 9.05 3.38 -13.07
C VAL A 46 8.62 2.11 -12.33
N ALA A 47 8.03 1.17 -13.07
CA ALA A 47 7.60 -0.10 -12.51
C ALA A 47 8.78 -0.81 -11.84
N ARG A 48 8.52 -1.46 -10.69
CA ARG A 48 9.50 -2.25 -9.91
C ARG A 48 10.65 -1.41 -9.33
N GLU A 49 10.55 -0.08 -9.37
CA GLU A 49 11.50 0.83 -8.75
C GLU A 49 10.82 1.65 -7.66
N ASN A 50 11.55 1.86 -6.57
CA ASN A 50 11.12 2.71 -5.48
C ASN A 50 11.48 4.15 -5.82
N ASP A 51 10.49 5.06 -5.84
CA ASP A 51 10.75 6.49 -5.93
C ASP A 51 10.97 7.04 -4.50
N PRO A 52 12.20 7.43 -4.13
CA PRO A 52 12.49 7.90 -2.77
C PRO A 52 11.71 9.17 -2.39
N SER A 53 11.28 9.97 -3.38
CA SER A 53 10.53 11.20 -3.15
C SER A 53 9.06 10.93 -2.77
N LYS A 54 8.48 9.83 -3.27
CA LYS A 54 7.10 9.40 -3.00
C LYS A 54 6.99 7.88 -2.89
N LEU A 55 7.53 7.34 -1.80
CA LEU A 55 7.45 5.91 -1.51
C LEU A 55 6.01 5.39 -1.35
N ILE A 56 5.15 6.19 -0.72
CA ILE A 56 3.72 5.87 -0.54
C ILE A 56 2.91 7.02 -1.12
N ARG A 57 2.07 6.71 -2.12
CA ARG A 57 1.23 7.70 -2.80
C ARG A 57 -0.10 7.86 -2.08
N GLU A 58 -0.51 9.11 -1.88
CA GLU A 58 -1.79 9.47 -1.26
C GLU A 58 -2.97 8.89 -2.06
N THR A 59 -2.86 8.89 -3.39
CA THR A 59 -3.87 8.31 -4.29
C THR A 59 -4.04 6.81 -4.09
N SER A 60 -2.95 6.08 -3.81
CA SER A 60 -3.00 4.65 -3.54
C SER A 60 -3.67 4.36 -2.19
N VAL A 61 -3.33 5.14 -1.15
CA VAL A 61 -4.01 5.04 0.15
C VAL A 61 -5.51 5.32 0.00
N ARG A 62 -5.88 6.35 -0.76
CA ARG A 62 -7.29 6.66 -1.06
C ARG A 62 -8.00 5.51 -1.76
N GLY A 63 -7.34 4.88 -2.75
CA GLY A 63 -7.88 3.72 -3.45
C GLY A 63 -8.12 2.52 -2.53
N GLN A 64 -7.17 2.23 -1.64
CA GLN A 64 -7.31 1.16 -0.65
C GLN A 64 -8.44 1.45 0.36
N LEU A 65 -8.57 2.69 0.84
CA LEU A 65 -9.69 3.07 1.71
C LEU A 65 -11.03 2.92 1.00
N ARG A 66 -11.12 3.32 -0.26
CA ARG A 66 -12.33 3.16 -1.10
C ARG A 66 -12.67 1.68 -1.29
N PHE A 67 -11.67 0.82 -1.54
CA PHE A 67 -11.83 -0.62 -1.63
C PHE A 67 -12.36 -1.22 -0.33
N TRP A 68 -11.72 -0.93 0.81
CA TRP A 68 -12.14 -1.45 2.11
C TRP A 68 -13.50 -0.91 2.54
N TRP A 69 -13.80 0.36 2.24
CA TRP A 69 -15.12 0.92 2.46
C TRP A 69 -16.19 0.13 1.69
N ARG A 70 -15.95 -0.18 0.41
CA ARG A 70 -16.86 -1.04 -0.38
C ARG A 70 -17.02 -2.42 0.25
N ALA A 71 -15.91 -3.06 0.64
CA ALA A 71 -15.93 -4.40 1.25
C ALA A 71 -16.73 -4.43 2.57
N MET A 72 -16.62 -3.38 3.38
CA MET A 72 -17.32 -3.29 4.67
C MET A 72 -18.76 -2.79 4.56
N ARG A 73 -19.10 -2.03 3.52
CA ARG A 73 -20.42 -1.39 3.32
C ARG A 73 -21.19 -1.99 2.15
N SER A 74 -20.88 -3.22 1.76
CA SER A 74 -21.56 -3.95 0.68
C SER A 74 -22.94 -4.45 1.13
N THR A 75 -23.84 -3.53 1.45
CA THR A 75 -25.22 -3.81 1.83
C THR A 75 -26.16 -2.95 0.99
N GLY A 76 -27.15 -3.56 0.35
CA GLY A 76 -28.09 -2.88 -0.56
C GLY A 76 -27.81 -3.17 -2.03
N SER A 77 -28.42 -2.39 -2.93
CA SER A 77 -28.23 -2.56 -4.37
C SER A 77 -26.88 -1.99 -4.83
N LEU A 78 -26.38 -2.45 -5.98
CA LEU A 78 -25.15 -1.93 -6.58
C LEU A 78 -25.23 -0.41 -6.83
N LYS A 79 -26.42 0.08 -7.20
CA LYS A 79 -26.68 1.51 -7.43
C LYS A 79 -26.52 2.31 -6.14
N ASP A 80 -27.08 1.82 -5.03
CA ASP A 80 -27.00 2.50 -3.73
C ASP A 80 -25.55 2.58 -3.24
N ILE A 81 -24.79 1.49 -3.41
CA ILE A 81 -23.38 1.43 -3.04
C ILE A 81 -22.58 2.44 -3.88
N TYR A 82 -22.79 2.47 -5.19
CA TYR A 82 -22.11 3.38 -6.12
C TYR A 82 -22.40 4.85 -5.79
N GLU A 83 -23.65 5.21 -5.52
CA GLU A 83 -24.04 6.57 -5.17
C GLU A 83 -23.40 7.03 -3.85
N ARG A 84 -23.41 6.18 -2.82
CA ARG A 84 -22.77 6.46 -1.52
C ARG A 84 -21.25 6.55 -1.64
N GLU A 85 -20.64 5.67 -2.42
CA GLU A 85 -19.20 5.67 -2.68
C GLU A 85 -18.77 6.99 -3.34
N ASN A 86 -19.50 7.43 -4.38
CA ASN A 86 -19.22 8.67 -5.08
C ASN A 86 -19.49 9.90 -4.23
N PHE A 87 -20.48 9.85 -3.34
CA PHE A 87 -20.73 10.94 -2.40
C PHE A 87 -19.57 11.18 -1.43
N ILE A 88 -18.87 10.13 -1.01
CA ILE A 88 -17.75 10.21 -0.07
C ILE A 88 -16.44 10.48 -0.81
N PHE A 89 -16.12 9.62 -1.79
CA PHE A 89 -14.83 9.61 -2.47
C PHE A 89 -14.82 10.40 -3.78
N GLY A 90 -15.95 10.95 -4.22
CA GLY A 90 -16.06 11.64 -5.51
C GLY A 90 -16.12 10.69 -6.71
N SER A 91 -16.49 11.27 -7.86
CA SER A 91 -16.61 10.60 -9.17
C SER A 91 -15.92 11.43 -10.25
N GLY A 92 -15.45 10.75 -11.30
CA GLY A 92 -14.95 11.38 -12.54
C GLY A 92 -16.00 11.41 -13.65
N GLY A 93 -15.74 12.19 -14.70
CA GLY A 93 -16.61 12.29 -15.89
C GLY A 93 -17.73 13.33 -15.77
N ASN A 94 -18.82 13.14 -16.52
CA ASN A 94 -19.91 14.14 -16.65
C ASN A 94 -20.66 14.45 -15.34
N LYS A 95 -20.54 13.58 -14.33
CA LYS A 95 -21.02 13.84 -12.95
C LYS A 95 -19.81 13.95 -12.02
N ALA A 96 -18.93 14.90 -12.30
CA ALA A 96 -17.76 15.15 -11.46
C ALA A 96 -18.22 15.65 -10.08
N ALA A 97 -17.84 14.92 -9.04
CA ALA A 97 -18.09 15.32 -7.65
C ALA A 97 -16.76 15.36 -6.91
N GLN A 98 -16.49 16.45 -6.20
CA GLN A 98 -15.29 16.57 -5.38
C GLN A 98 -15.35 15.59 -4.21
N SER A 99 -14.21 14.92 -3.95
CA SER A 99 -14.06 14.05 -2.78
C SER A 99 -14.22 14.85 -1.49
N LYS A 100 -14.99 14.31 -0.55
CA LYS A 100 -15.08 14.85 0.82
C LYS A 100 -13.89 14.43 1.68
N VAL A 101 -13.12 13.45 1.22
CA VAL A 101 -11.93 12.93 1.88
C VAL A 101 -10.68 13.53 1.25
N SER A 102 -9.83 14.14 2.08
CA SER A 102 -8.48 14.58 1.74
C SER A 102 -7.46 13.72 2.48
N ILE A 103 -6.41 13.30 1.79
CA ILE A 103 -5.35 12.46 2.34
C ILE A 103 -4.01 13.15 2.09
N ALA A 104 -3.21 13.27 3.13
CA ALA A 104 -1.82 13.68 3.07
C ALA A 104 -0.95 12.58 3.68
N VAL A 105 0.18 12.28 3.05
CA VAL A 105 1.14 11.30 3.53
C VAL A 105 2.47 12.01 3.77
N LYS A 106 3.07 11.75 4.94
CA LYS A 106 4.41 12.22 5.28
C LYS A 106 5.25 11.01 5.64
N ILE A 107 6.31 10.80 4.87
CA ILE A 107 7.32 9.76 5.19
C ILE A 107 8.19 10.28 6.32
N THR A 108 8.21 9.56 7.43
CA THR A 108 9.04 9.84 8.61
C THR A 108 10.35 9.05 8.59
N SER A 109 10.34 7.85 8.01
CA SER A 109 11.54 7.05 7.74
C SER A 109 11.45 6.41 6.37
N GLN A 110 12.48 6.58 5.54
CA GLN A 110 12.58 5.92 4.24
C GLN A 110 13.03 4.45 4.33
N GLY A 111 13.37 3.97 5.53
CA GLY A 111 13.89 2.63 5.72
C GLY A 111 15.24 2.38 5.06
N GLN A 112 15.68 1.12 5.07
CA GLN A 112 16.92 0.68 4.45
C GLN A 112 16.66 0.05 3.08
N SER A 113 17.58 0.24 2.14
CA SER A 113 17.52 -0.35 0.81
C SER A 113 18.24 -1.70 0.81
N GLU A 114 17.51 -2.78 0.53
CA GLU A 114 18.04 -4.15 0.58
C GLU A 114 17.92 -4.84 -0.78
N ASP A 115 18.94 -5.63 -1.09
CA ASP A 115 18.97 -6.50 -2.26
C ASP A 115 18.26 -7.83 -1.92
N ILE A 116 17.36 -8.28 -2.79
CA ILE A 116 16.66 -9.57 -2.61
C ILE A 116 17.41 -10.71 -3.29
N PHE A 117 18.01 -10.43 -4.45
CA PHE A 117 18.65 -11.42 -5.29
C PHE A 117 20.14 -11.14 -5.42
N ARG A 118 20.92 -12.20 -5.63
CA ARG A 118 22.32 -12.15 -5.99
C ARG A 118 22.55 -13.00 -7.23
N ILE A 119 23.53 -12.62 -8.03
CA ILE A 119 23.97 -13.42 -9.18
C ILE A 119 25.13 -14.29 -8.74
N GLU A 120 24.98 -15.60 -8.87
CA GLU A 120 26.01 -16.60 -8.59
C GLU A 120 26.08 -17.58 -9.76
N ASN A 121 27.26 -17.77 -10.35
CA ASN A 121 27.46 -18.66 -11.52
C ASN A 121 26.48 -18.39 -12.68
N ARG A 122 26.25 -17.10 -13.01
CA ARG A 122 25.26 -16.64 -14.02
C ARG A 122 23.81 -17.06 -13.75
N ARG A 123 23.49 -17.49 -12.53
CA ARG A 123 22.12 -17.78 -12.08
C ARG A 123 21.69 -16.79 -11.02
N LEU A 124 20.42 -16.38 -11.08
CA LEU A 124 19.81 -15.55 -10.06
C LEU A 124 19.43 -16.43 -8.86
N LYS A 125 19.90 -16.08 -7.66
CA LYS A 125 19.53 -16.74 -6.41
C LYS A 125 19.00 -15.73 -5.39
N PRO A 126 17.97 -16.06 -4.61
CA PRO A 126 17.56 -15.22 -3.50
C PRO A 126 18.63 -15.24 -2.40
N ILE A 127 18.83 -14.09 -1.74
CA ILE A 127 19.66 -14.00 -0.54
C ILE A 127 18.97 -14.77 0.60
N ASN A 128 19.73 -15.46 1.46
CA ASN A 128 19.21 -16.44 2.43
C ASN A 128 18.04 -15.93 3.26
N GLU A 129 18.11 -14.70 3.78
CA GLU A 129 17.05 -14.06 4.58
C GLU A 129 15.74 -13.85 3.80
N TRP A 130 15.87 -13.66 2.48
CA TRP A 130 14.78 -13.38 1.56
C TRP A 130 14.23 -14.62 0.86
N SER A 131 14.85 -15.78 1.05
CA SER A 131 14.44 -17.07 0.44
C SER A 131 12.96 -17.40 0.67
N LYS A 132 12.42 -17.07 1.85
CA LYS A 132 11.02 -17.32 2.23
C LYS A 132 10.01 -16.46 1.48
N ILE A 133 10.43 -15.28 1.02
CA ILE A 133 9.57 -14.32 0.30
C ILE A 133 10.02 -14.12 -1.15
N ALA A 134 10.97 -14.92 -1.62
CA ALA A 134 11.51 -14.85 -2.97
C ALA A 134 10.42 -14.95 -4.06
N TYR A 135 9.35 -15.72 -3.80
CA TYR A 135 8.20 -15.81 -4.69
C TYR A 135 7.46 -14.48 -4.82
N ALA A 136 7.22 -13.77 -3.71
CA ALA A 136 6.59 -12.44 -3.73
C ALA A 136 7.46 -11.41 -4.47
N ALA A 137 8.78 -11.61 -4.46
CA ALA A 137 9.74 -10.77 -5.18
C ALA A 137 9.95 -11.16 -6.65
N PHE A 138 9.18 -12.10 -7.21
CA PHE A 138 9.34 -12.56 -8.60
C PHE A 138 9.32 -11.41 -9.61
N ALA A 139 8.43 -10.42 -9.40
CA ALA A 139 8.34 -9.26 -10.28
C ALA A 139 9.60 -8.39 -10.29
N LEU A 140 10.48 -8.50 -9.29
CA LEU A 140 11.74 -7.75 -9.24
C LEU A 140 12.90 -8.49 -9.94
N GLN A 141 12.68 -9.71 -10.42
CA GLN A 141 13.70 -10.44 -11.16
C GLN A 141 14.01 -9.73 -12.49
N PRO A 142 15.30 -9.67 -12.87
CA PRO A 142 15.69 -9.17 -14.18
C PRO A 142 15.08 -10.04 -15.29
N THR A 143 14.77 -9.42 -16.41
CA THR A 143 14.24 -10.12 -17.59
C THR A 143 15.32 -10.98 -18.24
N THR A 144 14.90 -11.96 -19.05
CA THR A 144 15.83 -12.81 -19.82
C THR A 144 16.72 -12.01 -20.77
N GLU A 145 16.25 -10.85 -21.25
CA GLU A 145 17.04 -9.93 -22.08
C GLU A 145 18.10 -9.21 -21.26
N GLU A 146 17.73 -8.67 -20.08
CA GLU A 146 18.66 -8.02 -19.13
C GLU A 146 19.77 -8.99 -18.66
N LEU A 147 19.47 -10.29 -18.56
CA LEU A 147 20.46 -11.33 -18.22
C LEU A 147 21.42 -11.70 -19.37
N LYS A 148 21.01 -11.49 -20.62
CA LYS A 148 21.81 -11.82 -21.83
C LYS A 148 22.77 -10.70 -22.20
N THR A 149 22.41 -9.46 -21.92
CA THR A 149 23.33 -8.32 -22.04
C THR A 149 24.39 -8.48 -20.95
N GLY A 150 25.57 -9.00 -21.29
CA GLY A 150 26.64 -9.36 -20.34
C GLY A 150 27.27 -8.22 -19.53
N GLY A 151 26.54 -7.11 -19.33
CA GLY A 151 26.88 -6.03 -18.41
C GLY A 151 26.33 -6.26 -17.00
N ASN A 152 26.56 -5.29 -16.12
CA ASN A 152 26.12 -5.30 -14.72
C ASN A 152 24.59 -5.30 -14.66
N VAL A 153 23.97 -6.48 -14.48
CA VAL A 153 22.51 -6.63 -14.43
C VAL A 153 21.98 -5.82 -13.23
N PRO A 154 21.09 -4.83 -13.44
CA PRO A 154 20.60 -4.00 -12.36
C PRO A 154 19.70 -4.83 -11.43
N LEU A 155 20.25 -5.20 -10.27
CA LEU A 155 19.47 -5.85 -9.22
C LEU A 155 18.58 -4.81 -8.54
N ARG A 156 17.27 -5.00 -8.65
CA ARG A 156 16.27 -4.08 -8.07
C ARG A 156 16.20 -4.29 -6.57
N LYS A 157 16.13 -3.19 -5.83
CA LYS A 157 16.13 -3.16 -4.36
C LYS A 157 14.75 -2.92 -3.79
N VAL A 158 14.52 -3.46 -2.60
CA VAL A 158 13.33 -3.18 -1.79
C VAL A 158 13.69 -2.26 -0.63
N ARG A 159 12.66 -1.66 -0.02
CA ARG A 159 12.84 -0.86 1.20
C ARG A 159 12.21 -1.53 2.41
N VAL A 160 12.98 -1.69 3.48
CA VAL A 160 12.54 -2.30 4.74
C VAL A 160 12.48 -1.23 5.83
N GLY A 161 11.43 -1.25 6.65
CA GLY A 161 11.30 -0.33 7.79
C GLY A 161 10.87 1.09 7.41
N VAL A 162 10.06 1.24 6.36
CA VAL A 162 9.43 2.52 5.99
C VAL A 162 8.36 2.89 7.03
N GLU A 163 8.37 4.14 7.49
CA GLU A 163 7.40 4.72 8.46
C GLU A 163 6.84 6.06 7.99
#